data_AF-A0A8D8IQJ9-F1
#
_entry.id   AF-A0A8D8IQJ9-F1
#
_cell.length_a   1.000
_cell.length_b   1.000
_cell.length_c   1.000
_cell.angle_alpha   90.00
_cell.angle_beta   90.00
_cell.angle_gamma   90.00
#
_symmetry.space_group_name_H-M   'P 1'
#
loop_
_entity.id
_entity.type
_entity.pdbx_description
1 polymer ?
#
loop_
_entity_poly.entity_id
_entity_poly.type
_entity_poly.pdbx_seq_one_letter_code
_entity_poly.pdbx_strand_id
1 'polypeptide(L)'
;VDQRTHRLSVEMQIKFLFFLLVSALSWHHTESARILGVFAFPGRSHWMMIDAILNELLDRGHEVTCIANYPLSRRHENYTEIRIAPIYDFWKESVKVDSIYELTDISIHRMLVDFLYSLGLETAEHAFKRENVRHFLKNDKSRFDLILAEQFYQESFLMLAHKYRAPVVTVGTFGFAQYMGPLMGMMNMWSHVPHEFLPYTDRMSFWQRMYNSATSAYELLLRSFYY
;
A
#
# COMPACT_ATOMS: atom_id res chain seq x y z
N VAL A 1 50.95 43.05 17.96
CA VAL A 1 49.93 42.21 17.28
C VAL A 1 49.27 43.09 16.23
N ASP A 2 49.39 42.72 14.97
CA ASP A 2 48.99 43.55 13.81
C ASP A 2 47.46 43.69 13.75
N GLN A 3 46.95 44.93 13.77
CA GLN A 3 45.51 45.22 13.67
C GLN A 3 44.87 44.56 12.44
N ARG A 4 45.63 44.36 11.36
CA ARG A 4 45.19 43.66 10.16
C ARG A 4 44.93 42.18 10.41
N THR A 5 45.81 41.51 11.16
CA THR A 5 45.65 40.10 11.54
C THR A 5 44.46 39.87 12.48
N HIS A 6 44.21 40.80 13.42
CA HIS A 6 43.04 40.75 14.29
C HIS A 6 41.72 40.95 13.51
N ARG A 7 41.70 41.87 12.54
CA ARG A 7 40.51 42.10 11.72
C ARG A 7 40.18 40.90 10.83
N LEU A 8 41.19 40.26 10.25
CA LEU A 8 41.05 39.05 9.46
C LEU A 8 40.55 37.86 10.31
N SER A 9 41.00 37.71 11.57
CA SER A 9 40.53 36.63 12.44
C SER A 9 39.05 36.80 12.81
N VAL A 10 38.62 38.03 13.09
CA VAL A 10 37.21 38.34 13.41
C VAL A 10 36.30 38.11 12.20
N GLU A 11 36.70 38.53 11.00
CA GLU A 11 35.93 38.26 9.78
C GLU A 11 35.79 36.75 9.49
N MET A 12 36.85 35.97 9.73
CA MET A 12 36.83 34.51 9.57
C MET A 12 35.91 33.84 10.61
N GLN A 13 35.92 34.31 11.85
CA GLN A 13 35.01 33.82 12.90
C GLN A 13 33.55 34.13 12.57
N ILE A 14 33.25 35.33 12.07
CA ILE A 14 31.89 35.71 11.66
C ILE A 14 31.41 34.84 10.49
N LYS A 15 32.25 34.60 9.48
CA LYS A 15 31.92 33.71 8.35
C LYS A 15 31.69 32.27 8.79
N PHE A 16 32.50 31.77 9.72
CA PHE A 16 32.34 30.42 10.28
C PHE A 16 31.06 30.28 11.11
N LEU A 17 30.74 31.27 11.96
CA LEU A 17 29.48 31.34 12.70
C LEU A 17 28.26 31.42 11.77
N PHE A 18 28.34 32.21 10.70
CA PHE A 18 27.29 32.30 9.70
C PHE A 18 27.09 30.96 8.97
N PHE A 19 28.19 30.27 8.60
CA PHE A 19 28.13 28.94 7.99
C PHE A 19 27.51 27.90 8.94
N LEU A 20 27.90 27.90 10.22
CA LEU A 20 27.30 27.04 11.24
C LEU A 20 25.81 27.31 11.41
N LEU A 21 25.40 28.59 11.46
CA LEU A 21 24.00 28.97 11.58
C LEU A 21 23.19 28.52 10.37
N VAL A 22 23.69 28.73 9.15
CA VAL A 22 23.05 28.26 7.91
C VAL A 22 22.97 26.74 7.90
N SER A 23 24.03 26.02 8.31
CA SER A 23 24.03 24.56 8.37
C SER A 23 23.07 24.00 9.42
N ALA A 24 22.90 24.69 10.56
CA ALA A 24 21.95 24.34 11.61
C ALA A 24 20.49 24.65 11.21
N LEU A 25 20.26 25.74 10.48
CA LEU A 25 18.96 26.06 9.88
C LEU A 25 18.62 25.16 8.69
N SER A 26 19.65 24.62 8.02
CA SER A 26 19.54 23.63 6.95
C SER A 26 19.51 22.20 7.49
N TRP A 27 19.69 22.00 8.80
CA TRP A 27 19.62 20.70 9.45
C TRP A 27 18.15 20.30 9.51
N HIS A 28 17.70 19.74 8.39
CA HIS A 28 16.41 19.12 8.14
C HIS A 28 15.35 19.40 9.21
N HIS A 29 14.47 20.36 8.94
CA HIS A 29 13.06 20.08 9.15
C HIS A 29 12.81 18.76 8.42
N THR A 30 12.69 17.65 9.15
CA THR A 30 12.10 16.44 8.60
C THR A 30 10.73 16.88 8.13
N GLU A 31 10.53 17.02 6.82
CA GLU A 31 9.24 17.46 6.32
C GLU A 31 8.21 16.41 6.75
N SER A 32 7.39 16.79 7.74
CA SER A 32 6.31 15.95 8.22
C SER A 32 5.24 15.92 7.14
N ALA A 33 5.32 14.90 6.29
CA ALA A 33 4.27 14.62 5.32
C ALA A 33 2.96 14.22 6.02
N ARG A 34 1.84 14.70 5.46
CA ARG A 34 0.49 14.25 5.81
C ARG A 34 0.11 13.11 4.89
N ILE A 35 0.05 11.91 5.44
CA ILE A 35 -0.12 10.66 4.71
C ILE A 35 -1.54 10.13 4.93
N LEU A 36 -2.22 9.81 3.84
CA LEU A 36 -3.46 9.03 3.88
C LEU A 36 -3.15 7.56 3.62
N GLY A 37 -3.21 6.74 4.66
CA GLY A 37 -3.12 5.28 4.57
C GLY A 37 -4.49 4.67 4.27
N VAL A 38 -4.54 3.72 3.33
CA VAL A 38 -5.77 3.02 2.95
C VAL A 38 -5.51 1.53 2.81
N PHE A 39 -5.96 0.79 3.83
CA PHE A 39 -5.66 -0.62 4.06
C PHE A 39 -6.95 -1.36 4.41
N ALA A 40 -7.86 -1.39 3.43
CA ALA A 40 -9.22 -1.91 3.58
C ALA A 40 -9.31 -3.43 3.48
N PHE A 41 -8.24 -4.13 3.08
CA PHE A 41 -8.23 -5.57 3.09
C PHE A 41 -8.28 -6.11 4.55
N PRO A 42 -9.19 -7.05 4.87
CA PRO A 42 -9.38 -7.54 6.25
C PRO A 42 -8.35 -8.59 6.71
N GLY A 43 -7.34 -8.93 5.91
CA GLY A 43 -6.31 -9.90 6.27
C GLY A 43 -5.40 -9.43 7.42
N ARG A 44 -5.33 -10.20 8.50
CA ARG A 44 -4.50 -9.84 9.67
C ARG A 44 -3.00 -9.81 9.35
N SER A 45 -2.52 -10.74 8.53
CA SER A 45 -1.11 -10.79 8.10
C SER A 45 -0.71 -9.55 7.30
N HIS A 46 -1.61 -9.06 6.45
CA HIS A 46 -1.41 -7.83 5.68
C HIS A 46 -1.31 -6.63 6.63
N TRP A 47 -2.25 -6.53 7.58
CA TRP A 47 -2.21 -5.46 8.59
C TRP A 47 -0.92 -5.46 9.42
N MET A 48 -0.37 -6.63 9.79
CA MET A 48 0.89 -6.67 10.55
C MET A 48 2.06 -6.02 9.79
N MET A 49 2.13 -6.20 8.48
CA MET A 49 3.15 -5.54 7.65
C MET A 49 2.91 -4.03 7.59
N ILE A 50 1.66 -3.61 7.38
CA ILE A 50 1.29 -2.20 7.30
C ILE A 50 1.49 -1.48 8.62
N ASP A 51 1.10 -2.09 9.74
CA ASP A 51 1.24 -1.56 11.08
C ASP A 51 2.71 -1.20 11.38
N ALA A 52 3.65 -2.06 11.01
CA ALA A 52 5.08 -1.77 11.13
C ALA A 52 5.50 -0.53 10.30
N ILE A 53 5.04 -0.44 9.05
CA ILE A 53 5.33 0.72 8.16
C ILE A 53 4.75 2.01 8.75
N LEU A 54 3.49 2.00 9.19
CA LEU A 54 2.83 3.17 9.76
C LEU A 54 3.50 3.64 11.04
N ASN A 55 3.89 2.71 11.92
CA ASN A 55 4.62 3.05 13.14
C ASN A 55 5.95 3.73 12.85
N GLU A 56 6.71 3.21 11.90
CA GLU A 56 7.97 3.80 11.46
C GLU A 56 7.80 5.19 10.83
N LEU A 57 6.71 5.42 10.08
CA LEU A 57 6.40 6.75 9.54
C LEU A 57 6.06 7.75 10.66
N LEU A 58 5.26 7.31 11.64
CA LEU A 58 4.88 8.12 12.79
C LEU A 58 6.12 8.49 13.64
N ASP A 59 7.04 7.56 13.87
CA ASP A 59 8.31 7.82 14.61
C ASP A 59 9.22 8.81 13.91
N ARG A 60 9.13 8.91 12.58
CA ARG A 60 9.82 9.94 11.78
C ARG A 60 9.11 11.29 11.76
N GLY A 61 8.02 11.42 12.51
CA GLY A 61 7.27 12.66 12.70
C GLY A 61 6.15 12.90 11.70
N HIS A 62 5.82 11.94 10.83
CA HIS A 62 4.73 12.10 9.85
C HIS A 62 3.35 12.10 10.52
N GLU A 63 2.39 12.80 9.92
CA GLU A 63 0.96 12.73 10.27
C GLU A 63 0.29 11.66 9.41
N VAL A 64 -0.35 10.68 10.04
CA VAL A 64 -1.01 9.59 9.33
C VAL A 64 -2.50 9.57 9.64
N THR A 65 -3.33 9.73 8.61
CA THR A 65 -4.75 9.40 8.66
C THR A 65 -4.95 8.05 7.97
N CYS A 66 -5.57 7.07 8.61
CA CYS A 66 -5.63 5.71 8.09
C CYS A 66 -7.04 5.13 8.08
N ILE A 67 -7.47 4.66 6.90
CA ILE A 67 -8.66 3.81 6.75
C ILE A 67 -8.21 2.35 6.85
N ALA A 68 -8.62 1.64 7.90
CA ALA A 68 -8.18 0.27 8.15
C ALA A 68 -9.18 -0.56 8.94
N ASN A 69 -9.06 -1.88 8.91
CA ASN A 69 -9.89 -2.83 9.69
C ASN A 69 -9.42 -3.00 11.14
N TYR A 70 -8.14 -2.81 11.42
CA TYR A 70 -7.52 -3.13 12.70
C TYR A 70 -6.93 -1.88 13.36
N PRO A 71 -6.78 -1.89 14.71
CA PRO A 71 -6.07 -0.82 15.39
C PRO A 71 -4.58 -0.84 15.08
N LEU A 72 -4.00 0.36 15.05
CA LEU A 72 -2.55 0.52 15.18
C LEU A 72 -2.11 -0.13 16.51
N SER A 73 -1.02 -0.89 16.48
CA SER A 73 -0.53 -1.67 17.60
C SER A 73 -0.11 -0.83 18.80
N ARG A 74 0.27 0.43 18.56
CA ARG A 74 0.58 1.44 19.58
C ARG A 74 -0.23 2.70 19.34
N ARG A 75 -0.48 3.46 20.41
CA ARG A 75 -1.08 4.79 20.30
C ARG A 75 0.01 5.78 19.87
N HIS A 76 -0.36 6.72 19.02
CA HIS A 76 0.49 7.82 18.59
C HIS A 76 -0.36 9.07 18.39
N GLU A 77 0.15 10.24 18.80
CA GLU A 77 -0.60 11.51 18.72
C GLU A 77 -0.87 11.96 17.27
N ASN A 78 0.07 11.68 16.36
CA ASN A 78 -0.04 11.99 14.94
C ASN A 78 -0.83 10.94 14.12
N TYR A 79 -1.52 10.01 14.77
CA TYR A 79 -2.30 8.97 14.09
C TYR A 79 -3.81 9.22 14.25
N THR A 80 -4.49 9.42 13.12
CA THR A 80 -5.95 9.50 13.03
C THR A 80 -6.51 8.25 12.39
N GLU A 81 -7.44 7.59 13.07
CA GLU A 81 -8.02 6.34 12.59
C GLU A 81 -9.44 6.49 12.06
N ILE A 82 -9.68 5.91 10.88
CA ILE A 82 -10.99 5.74 10.26
C ILE A 82 -11.27 4.23 10.19
N ARG A 83 -11.81 3.69 11.27
CA ARG A 83 -11.96 2.25 11.44
C ARG A 83 -13.08 1.67 10.57
N ILE A 84 -12.78 0.63 9.78
CA ILE A 84 -13.78 -0.24 9.15
C ILE A 84 -14.18 -1.30 10.18
N ALA A 85 -15.36 -1.13 10.79
CA ALA A 85 -15.89 -2.06 11.79
C ALA A 85 -17.39 -2.37 11.55
N PRO A 86 -17.83 -3.63 11.75
CA PRO A 86 -17.02 -4.82 12.05
C PRO A 86 -16.11 -5.21 10.88
N ILE A 87 -15.11 -6.05 11.16
CA ILE A 87 -14.23 -6.61 10.12
C ILE A 87 -15.07 -7.53 9.22
N TYR A 88 -14.85 -7.44 7.92
CA TYR A 88 -15.52 -8.29 6.94
C TYR A 88 -15.01 -9.75 7.03
N ASP A 89 -15.92 -10.71 7.17
CA ASP A 89 -15.62 -12.15 7.28
C ASP A 89 -15.58 -12.81 5.90
N PHE A 90 -14.48 -12.56 5.18
CA PHE A 90 -14.35 -13.02 3.79
C PHE A 90 -14.31 -14.55 3.61
N TRP A 91 -14.06 -15.31 4.68
CA TRP A 91 -14.12 -16.77 4.64
C TRP A 91 -15.54 -17.26 4.41
N LYS A 92 -16.49 -16.68 5.15
CA LYS A 92 -17.90 -17.02 5.06
C LYS A 92 -18.58 -16.41 3.86
N GLU A 93 -18.25 -15.16 3.56
CA GLU A 93 -19.00 -14.37 2.59
C GLU A 93 -18.50 -14.58 1.15
N SER A 94 -17.19 -14.55 0.90
CA SER A 94 -16.65 -14.58 -0.47
C SER A 94 -16.37 -16.01 -0.99
N VAL A 95 -15.58 -16.82 -0.28
CA VAL A 95 -15.11 -18.11 -0.82
C VAL A 95 -15.97 -19.30 -0.42
N LYS A 96 -16.62 -19.20 0.75
CA LYS A 96 -17.29 -20.33 1.41
C LYS A 96 -16.34 -21.51 1.59
N VAL A 97 -15.16 -21.24 2.16
CA VAL A 97 -14.21 -22.26 2.63
C VAL A 97 -13.91 -21.99 4.09
N ASP A 98 -13.59 -23.03 4.85
CA ASP A 98 -13.40 -22.90 6.30
C ASP A 98 -11.98 -22.41 6.65
N SER A 99 -11.02 -22.49 5.71
CA SER A 99 -9.63 -22.07 5.94
C SER A 99 -8.84 -21.67 4.69
N ILE A 100 -7.69 -21.02 4.90
CA ILE A 100 -6.71 -20.70 3.84
C ILE A 100 -6.22 -21.95 3.11
N TYR A 101 -6.24 -23.12 3.76
CA TYR A 101 -5.65 -24.35 3.21
C TYR A 101 -6.54 -24.97 2.14
N GLU A 102 -7.86 -24.86 2.27
CA GLU A 102 -8.81 -25.34 1.27
C GLU A 102 -8.71 -24.56 -0.06
N LEU A 103 -8.10 -23.37 -0.04
CA LEU A 103 -7.81 -22.62 -1.26
C LEU A 103 -6.82 -23.35 -2.19
N THR A 104 -6.04 -24.33 -1.70
CA THR A 104 -5.14 -25.10 -2.59
C THR A 104 -5.88 -26.10 -3.48
N ASP A 105 -7.12 -26.46 -3.10
CA ASP A 105 -7.88 -27.53 -3.74
C ASP A 105 -8.97 -27.01 -4.70
N ILE A 106 -9.15 -25.68 -4.76
CA ILE A 106 -10.12 -25.05 -5.66
C ILE A 106 -9.53 -24.83 -7.05
N SER A 107 -10.40 -24.82 -8.06
CA SER A 107 -9.99 -24.51 -9.43
C SER A 107 -9.51 -23.07 -9.55
N ILE A 108 -8.66 -22.79 -10.53
CA ILE A 108 -8.19 -21.41 -10.78
C ILE A 108 -9.35 -20.44 -11.07
N HIS A 109 -10.41 -20.91 -11.72
CA HIS A 109 -11.60 -20.10 -11.96
C HIS A 109 -12.26 -19.68 -10.64
N ARG A 110 -12.47 -20.64 -9.72
CA ARG A 110 -13.04 -20.38 -8.40
C ARG A 110 -12.12 -19.48 -7.55
N MET A 111 -10.80 -19.67 -7.65
CA MET A 111 -9.82 -18.79 -7.01
C MET A 111 -9.93 -17.34 -7.49
N LEU A 112 -9.94 -17.12 -8.80
CA LEU A 112 -9.94 -15.76 -9.37
C LEU A 112 -11.31 -15.09 -9.23
N VAL A 113 -12.36 -15.75 -9.73
CA VAL A 113 -13.70 -15.14 -9.86
C VAL A 113 -14.45 -15.20 -8.54
N ASP A 114 -14.65 -16.39 -7.99
CA ASP A 114 -15.52 -16.55 -6.83
C ASP A 114 -14.86 -16.00 -5.55
N PHE A 115 -13.54 -16.12 -5.42
CA PHE A 115 -12.82 -15.56 -4.28
C PHE A 115 -12.27 -14.15 -4.53
N LEU A 116 -11.17 -14.03 -5.28
CA LEU A 116 -10.34 -12.83 -5.23
C LEU A 116 -11.03 -11.57 -5.78
N TYR A 117 -11.79 -11.71 -6.87
CA TYR A 117 -12.49 -10.58 -7.48
C TYR A 117 -13.72 -10.19 -6.64
N SER A 118 -14.51 -11.18 -6.20
CA SER A 118 -15.61 -10.95 -5.25
C SER A 118 -15.13 -10.28 -3.98
N LEU A 119 -14.05 -10.78 -3.39
CA LEU A 119 -13.41 -10.24 -2.20
C LEU A 119 -13.10 -8.75 -2.34
N GLY A 120 -12.48 -8.34 -3.46
CA GLY A 120 -12.16 -6.94 -3.72
C GLY A 120 -13.39 -6.04 -3.74
N LEU A 121 -14.42 -6.45 -4.48
CA LEU A 121 -15.68 -5.71 -4.61
C LEU A 121 -16.44 -5.65 -3.29
N GLU A 122 -16.57 -6.78 -2.59
CA GLU A 122 -17.36 -6.91 -1.36
C GLU A 122 -16.70 -6.18 -0.19
N THR A 123 -15.38 -6.26 -0.05
CA THR A 123 -14.65 -5.53 1.01
C THR A 123 -14.67 -4.02 0.78
N ALA A 124 -14.56 -3.57 -0.47
CA ALA A 124 -14.72 -2.17 -0.83
C ALA A 124 -16.13 -1.67 -0.53
N GLU A 125 -17.17 -2.41 -0.95
CA GLU A 125 -18.55 -2.07 -0.67
C GLU A 125 -18.82 -2.04 0.85
N HIS A 126 -18.32 -3.03 1.59
CA HIS A 126 -18.43 -3.11 3.04
C HIS A 126 -17.83 -1.90 3.74
N ALA A 127 -16.64 -1.44 3.28
CA ALA A 127 -15.98 -0.26 3.80
C ALA A 127 -16.76 1.03 3.47
N PHE A 128 -17.21 1.21 2.22
CA PHE A 128 -17.96 2.40 1.80
C PHE A 128 -19.35 2.50 2.43
N LYS A 129 -19.94 1.39 2.88
CA LYS A 129 -21.19 1.37 3.65
C LYS A 129 -21.02 1.85 5.10
N ARG A 130 -19.79 1.91 5.64
CA ARG A 130 -19.54 2.38 7.02
C ARG A 130 -19.78 3.88 7.11
N GLU A 131 -20.54 4.32 8.10
CA GLU A 131 -20.91 5.73 8.24
C GLU A 131 -19.70 6.63 8.43
N ASN A 132 -18.74 6.23 9.26
CA ASN A 132 -17.51 7.01 9.49
C ASN A 132 -16.63 7.12 8.24
N VAL A 133 -16.48 6.04 7.46
CA VAL A 133 -15.77 6.06 6.18
C VAL A 133 -16.49 6.98 5.21
N ARG A 134 -17.81 6.81 5.03
CA ARG A 134 -18.60 7.65 4.14
C ARG A 134 -18.59 9.12 4.54
N HIS A 135 -18.67 9.41 5.83
CA HIS A 135 -18.57 10.75 6.39
C HIS A 135 -17.21 11.37 6.07
N PHE A 136 -16.11 10.65 6.31
CA PHE A 136 -14.76 11.09 5.93
C PHE A 136 -14.66 11.36 4.43
N LEU A 137 -15.10 10.41 3.60
CA LEU A 137 -15.06 10.54 2.13
C LEU A 137 -15.87 11.71 1.59
N LYS A 138 -17.00 12.09 2.22
CA LYS A 138 -17.82 13.22 1.80
C LYS A 138 -17.33 14.56 2.32
N ASN A 139 -16.91 14.61 3.58
CA ASN A 139 -16.76 15.87 4.31
C ASN A 139 -15.30 16.31 4.47
N ASP A 140 -14.36 15.37 4.46
CA ASP A 140 -12.95 15.70 4.61
C ASP A 140 -12.42 16.44 3.35
N LYS A 141 -11.79 17.58 3.61
CA LYS A 141 -11.15 18.47 2.64
C LYS A 141 -9.66 18.70 2.96
N SER A 142 -9.10 17.83 3.79
CA SER A 142 -7.68 17.88 4.17
C SER A 142 -6.78 17.78 2.93
N ARG A 143 -5.57 18.31 3.06
CA ARG A 143 -4.51 18.12 2.07
C ARG A 143 -3.64 16.97 2.54
N PHE A 144 -3.36 16.05 1.63
CA PHE A 144 -2.41 14.96 1.84
C PHE A 144 -1.28 15.12 0.85
N ASP A 145 -0.06 14.89 1.31
CA ASP A 145 1.15 14.93 0.48
C ASP A 145 1.36 13.58 -0.22
N LEU A 146 0.83 12.51 0.36
CA LEU A 146 0.97 11.15 -0.12
C LEU A 146 -0.25 10.29 0.26
N ILE A 147 -0.62 9.38 -0.63
CA ILE A 147 -1.54 8.28 -0.33
C ILE A 147 -0.76 6.97 -0.34
N LEU A 148 -0.82 6.23 0.77
CA LEU A 148 -0.35 4.85 0.84
C LEU A 148 -1.55 3.93 0.65
N ALA A 149 -1.56 3.17 -0.44
CA ALA A 149 -2.65 2.26 -0.75
C ALA A 149 -2.13 0.84 -0.91
N GLU A 150 -2.70 -0.10 -0.17
CA GLU A 150 -2.45 -1.51 -0.43
C GLU A 150 -3.10 -1.93 -1.76
N GLN A 151 -2.42 -2.77 -2.52
CA GLN A 151 -2.95 -3.36 -3.74
C GLN A 151 -3.07 -4.88 -3.59
N PHE A 152 -4.27 -5.30 -3.18
CA PHE A 152 -4.74 -6.68 -3.09
C PHE A 152 -6.24 -6.71 -3.42
N TYR A 153 -6.57 -6.46 -4.70
CA TYR A 153 -7.95 -6.23 -5.15
C TYR A 153 -8.67 -5.06 -4.44
N GLN A 154 -7.92 -3.98 -4.13
CA GLN A 154 -8.42 -2.78 -3.45
C GLN A 154 -8.29 -1.52 -4.34
N GLU A 155 -8.31 -1.69 -5.67
CA GLU A 155 -8.12 -0.61 -6.64
C GLU A 155 -9.19 0.48 -6.52
N SER A 156 -10.37 0.14 -5.99
CA SER A 156 -11.46 1.08 -5.74
C SER A 156 -11.02 2.29 -4.92
N PHE A 157 -10.08 2.12 -3.98
CA PHE A 157 -9.56 3.20 -3.15
C PHE A 157 -8.58 4.13 -3.88
N LEU A 158 -8.07 3.76 -5.06
CA LEU A 158 -7.24 4.65 -5.88
C LEU A 158 -7.99 5.90 -6.33
N MET A 159 -9.33 5.90 -6.28
CA MET A 159 -10.15 7.10 -6.47
C MET A 159 -9.75 8.26 -5.54
N LEU A 160 -9.13 7.97 -4.39
CA LEU A 160 -8.66 8.98 -3.44
C LEU A 160 -7.53 9.83 -3.99
N ALA A 161 -6.73 9.30 -4.92
CA ALA A 161 -5.72 10.06 -5.66
C ALA A 161 -6.35 11.25 -6.38
N HIS A 162 -7.49 11.02 -7.03
CA HIS A 162 -8.24 12.05 -7.71
C HIS A 162 -8.91 13.03 -6.73
N LYS A 163 -9.50 12.52 -5.64
CA LYS A 163 -10.15 13.36 -4.61
C LYS A 163 -9.16 14.35 -4.00
N TYR A 164 -8.01 13.87 -3.54
CA TYR A 164 -7.05 14.66 -2.78
C TYR A 164 -5.96 15.31 -3.64
N ARG A 165 -5.85 14.90 -4.92
CA ARG A 165 -4.79 15.32 -5.85
C ARG A 165 -3.39 15.06 -5.31
N ALA A 166 -3.23 13.90 -4.69
CA ALA A 166 -1.98 13.45 -4.08
C ALA A 166 -1.44 12.23 -4.84
N PRO A 167 -0.12 12.06 -4.94
CA PRO A 167 0.48 10.86 -5.52
C PRO A 167 0.15 9.63 -4.67
N VAL A 168 0.07 8.47 -5.32
CA VAL A 168 -0.13 7.18 -4.66
C VAL A 168 1.18 6.41 -4.65
N VAL A 169 1.56 5.91 -3.48
CA VAL A 169 2.55 4.84 -3.33
C VAL A 169 1.81 3.56 -2.97
N THR A 170 1.93 2.59 -3.85
CA THR A 170 1.32 1.28 -3.72
C THR A 170 2.13 0.39 -2.79
N VAL A 171 1.45 -0.29 -1.87
CA VAL A 171 2.04 -1.34 -1.03
C VAL A 171 1.54 -2.70 -1.50
N GLY A 172 2.43 -3.51 -2.05
CA GLY A 172 2.15 -4.92 -2.39
C GLY A 172 2.38 -5.82 -1.19
N THR A 173 1.30 -6.33 -0.60
CA THR A 173 1.31 -7.28 0.53
C THR A 173 1.33 -8.74 0.10
N PHE A 174 1.14 -8.98 -1.20
CA PHE A 174 1.24 -10.28 -1.84
C PHE A 174 1.94 -10.14 -3.20
N GLY A 175 2.64 -11.19 -3.63
CA GLY A 175 3.28 -11.23 -4.94
C GLY A 175 2.25 -11.38 -6.04
N PHE A 176 1.74 -10.26 -6.58
CA PHE A 176 0.97 -10.24 -7.82
C PHE A 176 1.89 -10.02 -9.00
N ALA A 177 2.71 -11.01 -9.33
CA ALA A 177 3.62 -10.88 -10.45
C ALA A 177 2.82 -10.54 -11.70
N GLN A 178 1.75 -11.28 -11.99
CA GLN A 178 0.97 -11.16 -13.23
C GLN A 178 0.43 -9.75 -13.48
N TYR A 179 -0.16 -9.12 -12.48
CA TYR A 179 -0.74 -7.78 -12.61
C TYR A 179 0.17 -6.64 -12.17
N MET A 180 0.82 -6.76 -11.01
CA MET A 180 1.61 -5.65 -10.45
C MET A 180 2.98 -5.54 -11.12
N GLY A 181 3.52 -6.64 -11.65
CA GLY A 181 4.79 -6.61 -12.39
C GLY A 181 4.78 -5.58 -13.54
N PRO A 182 3.81 -5.65 -14.48
CA PRO A 182 3.73 -4.70 -15.59
C PRO A 182 3.53 -3.25 -15.13
N LEU A 183 2.80 -3.02 -14.03
CA LEU A 183 2.65 -1.67 -13.45
C LEU A 183 3.98 -1.08 -12.95
N MET A 184 4.92 -1.94 -12.56
CA MET A 184 6.26 -1.57 -12.12
C MET A 184 7.31 -1.62 -13.25
N GLY A 185 6.87 -1.85 -14.50
CA GLY A 185 7.76 -1.97 -15.66
C GLY A 185 8.44 -3.33 -15.78
N MET A 186 7.99 -4.35 -15.04
CA MET A 186 8.51 -5.72 -15.13
C MET A 186 7.80 -6.47 -16.27
N MET A 187 8.59 -7.18 -17.08
CA MET A 187 8.08 -8.07 -18.13
C MET A 187 7.88 -9.47 -17.57
N ASN A 188 6.63 -9.94 -17.44
CA ASN A 188 6.36 -11.32 -17.06
C ASN A 188 6.32 -12.21 -18.28
N MET A 189 7.37 -13.01 -18.46
CA MET A 189 7.34 -14.04 -19.48
C MET A 189 6.61 -15.27 -18.95
N TRP A 190 5.35 -15.47 -19.35
CA TRP A 190 4.50 -16.57 -18.87
C TRP A 190 5.05 -17.98 -19.14
N SER A 191 6.04 -18.12 -20.02
CA SER A 191 6.74 -19.38 -20.23
C SER A 191 7.80 -19.69 -19.15
N HIS A 192 8.22 -18.72 -18.34
CA HIS A 192 9.27 -18.90 -17.33
C HIS A 192 8.84 -18.47 -15.92
N VAL A 193 7.90 -17.53 -15.81
CA VAL A 193 7.36 -17.07 -14.53
C VAL A 193 6.09 -17.86 -14.24
N PRO A 194 6.06 -18.71 -13.19
CA PRO A 194 4.86 -19.41 -12.79
C PRO A 194 3.79 -18.42 -12.32
N HIS A 195 2.54 -18.74 -12.61
CA HIS A 195 1.39 -18.04 -12.09
C HIS A 195 1.30 -18.25 -10.59
N GLU A 196 1.03 -17.18 -9.83
CA GLU A 196 1.02 -17.18 -8.35
C GLU A 196 0.08 -18.19 -7.67
N PHE A 197 -0.91 -18.72 -8.39
CA PHE A 197 -1.88 -19.70 -7.86
C PHE A 197 -1.73 -21.09 -8.46
N LEU A 198 -0.66 -21.35 -9.23
CA LEU A 198 -0.34 -22.68 -9.72
C LEU A 198 0.82 -23.28 -8.90
N PRO A 199 0.84 -24.60 -8.67
CA PRO A 199 1.88 -25.28 -7.89
C PRO A 199 3.16 -25.49 -8.71
N TYR A 200 3.54 -24.52 -9.54
CA TYR A 200 4.69 -24.57 -10.43
C TYR A 200 5.84 -23.73 -9.88
N THR A 201 7.05 -24.05 -10.35
CA THR A 201 8.26 -23.29 -10.05
C THR A 201 8.79 -22.65 -11.34
N ASP A 202 9.95 -22.00 -11.28
CA ASP A 202 10.71 -21.55 -12.46
C ASP A 202 11.12 -22.72 -13.38
N ARG A 203 11.05 -23.96 -12.88
CA ARG A 203 11.27 -25.19 -13.64
C ARG A 203 9.95 -25.85 -14.02
N MET A 204 9.45 -25.50 -15.20
CA MET A 204 8.25 -26.09 -15.82
C MET A 204 8.60 -26.94 -17.04
N SER A 205 7.94 -28.08 -17.20
CA SER A 205 7.90 -28.83 -18.46
C SER A 205 7.18 -28.05 -19.57
N PHE A 206 7.26 -28.50 -20.81
CA PHE A 206 6.56 -27.85 -21.92
C PHE A 206 5.04 -27.70 -21.67
N TRP A 207 4.39 -28.77 -21.19
CA TRP A 207 2.94 -28.74 -20.92
C TRP A 207 2.58 -27.86 -19.73
N GLN A 208 3.42 -27.84 -18.68
CA GLN A 208 3.23 -26.93 -17.55
C GLN A 208 3.35 -25.47 -18.00
N ARG A 209 4.32 -25.12 -18.85
CA ARG A 209 4.44 -23.77 -19.43
C ARG A 209 3.25 -23.38 -20.29
N MET A 210 2.73 -24.32 -21.07
CA MET A 210 1.54 -24.08 -21.91
C MET A 210 0.31 -23.81 -21.04
N TYR A 211 0.08 -24.64 -20.02
CA TYR A 211 -1.02 -24.43 -19.08
C TYR A 211 -0.84 -23.12 -18.30
N ASN A 212 0.35 -22.84 -17.78
CA ASN A 212 0.68 -21.60 -17.07
C ASN A 212 0.40 -20.34 -17.92
N SER A 213 0.82 -20.36 -19.19
CA SER A 213 0.56 -19.29 -20.14
C SER A 213 -0.92 -19.13 -20.44
N ALA A 214 -1.66 -20.23 -20.62
CA ALA A 214 -3.10 -20.20 -20.84
C ALA A 214 -3.85 -19.63 -19.62
N THR A 215 -3.45 -20.01 -18.42
CA THR A 215 -4.02 -19.49 -17.17
C THR A 215 -3.72 -18.01 -16.99
N SER A 216 -2.49 -17.58 -17.26
CA SER A 216 -2.10 -16.16 -17.16
C SER A 216 -2.84 -15.31 -18.19
N ALA A 217 -3.00 -15.81 -19.42
CA ALA A 217 -3.82 -15.17 -20.45
C ALA A 217 -5.30 -15.11 -20.03
N TYR A 218 -5.82 -16.17 -19.41
CA TYR A 218 -7.17 -16.22 -18.90
C TYR A 218 -7.42 -15.18 -17.81
N GLU A 219 -6.52 -15.05 -16.83
CA GLU A 219 -6.60 -14.00 -15.81
C GLU A 219 -6.53 -12.60 -16.45
N LEU A 220 -5.61 -12.37 -17.39
CA LEU A 220 -5.51 -11.08 -18.08
C LEU A 220 -6.83 -10.71 -18.79
N LEU A 221 -7.45 -11.67 -19.49
CA LEU A 221 -8.74 -11.45 -20.16
C LEU A 221 -9.86 -11.19 -19.16
N LEU A 222 -9.96 -12.00 -18.09
CA LEU A 222 -10.93 -11.78 -17.01
C LEU A 222 -10.78 -10.37 -16.44
N ARG A 223 -9.55 -9.97 -16.11
CA ARG A 223 -9.27 -8.65 -15.54
C ARG A 223 -9.49 -7.49 -16.52
N SER A 224 -9.42 -7.73 -17.83
CA SER A 224 -9.61 -6.66 -18.83
C SER A 224 -11.08 -6.44 -19.19
N PHE A 225 -11.89 -7.49 -19.10
CA PHE A 225 -13.27 -7.48 -19.61
C PHE A 225 -14.34 -7.69 -18.54
N TYR A 226 -14.01 -8.25 -17.38
CA TYR A 226 -14.96 -8.58 -16.33
C TYR A 226 -14.76 -7.78 -15.04
N TYR A 227 -13.52 -7.70 -14.53
CA TYR A 227 -13.16 -6.94 -13.32
C TYR A 227 -12.83 -5.48 -13.65
#